data_AF-A0A4V2X9R1-F1
#
_entry.id   AF-A0A4V2X9R1-F1
#
_cell.length_a   1.000
_cell.length_b   1.000
_cell.length_c   1.000
_cell.angle_alpha   90.00
_cell.angle_beta   90.00
_cell.angle_gamma   90.00
#
_symmetry.space_group_name_H-M   'P 1'
#
loop_
_entity.id
_entity.type
_entity.pdbx_description
1 polymer ?
#
loop_
_entity_poly.entity_id
_entity_poly.type
_entity_poly.pdbx_seq_one_letter_code
_entity_poly.pdbx_strand_id
1 'polypeptide(L)'
;MKMRKILPKCWSDCSRNQILKALPIVLTIKANEDPAATLPLMDHLAEILSGISKVSSLPLLARQDLYSSLAWSISEPLKEKPFDYLRVSHRRYYLPEPTYADSSTIEVAMANIQYLAFSNPKAPNPQALFEFLGTILRPRRIGWRIRQWLPSYNGENREVFNSLRAQQRAKRFRKLNFQQIIPVLLYWQEMNNAFIRRYEKLYESDESTRQLFKNGEGWLSTIEDVAENRVHGNFDAVCETNIHTIWLFLSHKKVKMDEANRLMQAE
;
A
#
# COMPACT_ATOMS: atom_id res chain seq x y z
N MET A 1 18.81 -22.56 -24.43
CA MET A 1 19.46 -22.62 -23.11
C MET A 1 18.39 -22.42 -22.04
N LYS A 2 17.91 -23.47 -21.37
CA LYS A 2 16.91 -23.33 -20.30
C LYS A 2 17.60 -22.69 -19.10
N MET A 3 17.29 -21.44 -18.78
CA MET A 3 17.76 -20.82 -17.54
C MET A 3 17.40 -21.74 -16.38
N ARG A 4 18.39 -22.15 -15.58
CA ARG A 4 18.13 -22.76 -14.27
C ARG A 4 17.24 -21.79 -13.52
N LYS A 5 16.02 -22.20 -13.20
CA LYS A 5 15.14 -21.38 -12.37
C LYS A 5 15.79 -21.29 -11.00
N ILE A 6 16.34 -20.11 -10.69
CA ILE A 6 16.85 -19.80 -9.36
C ILE A 6 15.63 -19.64 -8.46
N LEU A 7 15.66 -20.27 -7.29
CA LEU A 7 14.61 -20.11 -6.29
C LEU A 7 14.59 -18.65 -5.83
N PRO A 8 13.44 -17.96 -5.85
CA PRO A 8 13.36 -16.58 -5.36
C PRO A 8 13.71 -16.52 -3.88
N LYS A 9 14.45 -15.48 -3.48
CA LYS A 9 14.84 -15.23 -2.09
C LYS A 9 13.99 -14.15 -1.42
N CYS A 10 13.28 -13.37 -2.22
CA CYS A 10 12.37 -12.33 -1.77
C CYS A 10 11.26 -12.10 -2.81
N TRP A 11 10.30 -11.23 -2.47
CA TRP A 11 9.20 -10.92 -3.37
C TRP A 11 9.61 -10.22 -4.66
N SER A 12 10.72 -9.47 -4.67
CA SER A 12 11.19 -8.76 -5.86
C SER A 12 11.88 -9.66 -6.89
N ASP A 13 12.35 -10.83 -6.46
CA ASP A 13 12.82 -11.89 -7.36
C ASP A 13 11.65 -12.61 -8.08
N CYS A 14 10.42 -12.46 -7.59
CA CYS A 14 9.27 -13.19 -8.10
C CYS A 14 8.72 -12.57 -9.39
N SER A 15 8.39 -13.42 -10.35
CA SER A 15 7.61 -12.99 -11.52
C SER A 15 6.19 -12.58 -11.12
N ARG A 16 5.56 -11.74 -11.95
CA ARG A 16 4.15 -11.33 -11.79
C ARG A 16 3.21 -12.51 -11.55
N ASN A 17 3.38 -13.61 -12.29
CA ASN A 17 2.51 -14.78 -12.16
C ASN A 17 2.71 -15.51 -10.83
N GLN A 18 3.94 -15.51 -10.30
CA GLN A 18 4.22 -16.05 -8.97
C GLN A 18 3.53 -15.20 -7.91
N ILE A 19 3.70 -13.88 -7.95
CA ILE A 19 3.08 -12.95 -6.99
C ILE A 19 1.54 -13.10 -6.96
N LEU A 20 0.90 -13.07 -8.14
CA LEU A 20 -0.57 -13.17 -8.27
C LEU A 20 -1.15 -14.48 -7.71
N LYS A 21 -0.39 -15.58 -7.79
CA LYS A 21 -0.84 -16.90 -7.33
C LYS A 21 -0.44 -17.20 -5.89
N ALA A 22 0.77 -16.78 -5.48
CA ALA A 22 1.35 -17.08 -4.18
C ALA A 22 0.71 -16.28 -3.05
N LEU A 23 0.48 -14.97 -3.23
CA LEU A 23 0.01 -14.11 -2.14
C LEU A 23 -1.36 -14.51 -1.56
N PRO A 24 -2.37 -14.92 -2.37
CA PRO A 24 -3.60 -15.46 -1.81
C PRO A 24 -3.37 -16.69 -0.93
N ILE A 25 -2.47 -17.59 -1.34
CA ILE A 25 -2.13 -18.81 -0.58
C ILE A 25 -1.42 -18.44 0.72
N VAL A 26 -0.48 -17.48 0.68
CA VAL A 26 0.19 -16.97 1.88
C VAL A 26 -0.82 -16.41 2.89
N LEU A 27 -1.82 -15.66 2.43
CA LEU A 27 -2.88 -15.17 3.31
C LEU A 27 -3.73 -16.31 3.88
N THR A 28 -4.06 -17.31 3.07
CA THR A 28 -4.78 -18.50 3.54
C THR A 28 -3.96 -19.26 4.58
N ILE A 29 -2.65 -19.46 4.37
CA ILE A 29 -1.75 -20.08 5.35
C ILE A 29 -1.76 -19.31 6.67
N LYS A 30 -1.61 -17.98 6.63
CA LYS A 30 -1.61 -17.13 7.83
C LYS A 30 -2.93 -17.15 8.60
N ALA A 31 -4.04 -17.35 7.91
CA ALA A 31 -5.37 -17.38 8.51
C ALA A 31 -5.77 -18.77 9.06
N ASN A 32 -5.05 -19.83 8.68
CA ASN A 32 -5.35 -21.18 9.14
C ASN A 32 -4.51 -21.53 10.37
N GLU A 33 -5.18 -21.95 11.43
CA GLU A 33 -4.52 -22.42 12.66
C GLU A 33 -4.19 -23.92 12.62
N ASP A 34 -4.85 -24.69 11.73
CA ASP A 34 -4.64 -26.13 11.58
C ASP A 34 -3.37 -26.45 10.75
N PRO A 35 -2.35 -27.09 11.35
CA PRO A 35 -1.14 -27.48 10.62
C PRO A 35 -1.42 -28.51 9.51
N ALA A 36 -2.42 -29.38 9.66
CA ALA A 36 -2.74 -30.40 8.67
C ALA A 36 -3.31 -29.77 7.39
N ALA A 37 -4.19 -28.76 7.53
CA ALA A 37 -4.71 -27.96 6.42
C ALA A 37 -3.65 -27.06 5.77
N THR A 38 -2.63 -26.65 6.53
CA THR A 38 -1.54 -25.78 6.04
C THR A 38 -0.57 -26.52 5.12
N LEU A 39 -0.37 -27.82 5.32
CA LEU A 39 0.64 -28.59 4.58
C LEU A 39 0.38 -28.65 3.06
N PRO A 40 -0.84 -28.95 2.56
CA PRO A 40 -1.13 -28.88 1.13
C PRO A 40 -0.99 -27.47 0.54
N LEU A 41 -1.27 -26.43 1.33
CA LEU A 41 -1.09 -25.04 0.90
C LEU A 41 0.40 -24.71 0.75
N MET A 42 1.24 -25.21 1.65
CA MET A 42 2.69 -25.11 1.56
C MET A 42 3.25 -25.85 0.34
N ASP A 43 2.75 -27.06 0.06
CA ASP A 43 3.09 -27.79 -1.18
C ASP A 43 2.77 -26.90 -2.40
N HIS A 44 1.56 -26.35 -2.48
CA HIS A 44 1.13 -25.53 -3.61
C HIS A 44 1.90 -24.20 -3.74
N LEU A 45 2.19 -23.54 -2.62
CA LEU A 45 3.02 -22.34 -2.58
C LEU A 45 4.44 -22.64 -3.10
N ALA A 46 5.02 -23.76 -2.65
CA ALA A 46 6.33 -24.19 -3.09
C ALA A 46 6.36 -24.52 -4.59
N GLU A 47 5.32 -25.13 -5.14
CA GLU A 47 5.21 -25.37 -6.58
C GLU A 47 5.21 -24.06 -7.39
N ILE A 48 4.49 -23.04 -6.90
CA ILE A 48 4.42 -21.73 -7.56
C ILE A 48 5.78 -21.04 -7.53
N LEU A 49 6.43 -20.98 -6.36
CA LEU A 49 7.66 -20.21 -6.16
C LEU A 49 8.89 -20.91 -6.75
N SER A 50 9.01 -22.23 -6.62
CA SER A 50 10.14 -22.99 -7.17
C SER A 50 9.96 -23.38 -8.64
N GLY A 51 8.71 -23.50 -9.10
CA GLY A 51 8.39 -24.08 -10.40
C GLY A 51 8.60 -25.59 -10.49
N ILE A 52 8.86 -26.27 -9.36
CA ILE A 52 8.87 -27.74 -9.25
C ILE A 52 7.42 -28.21 -9.21
N SER A 53 7.04 -29.16 -10.06
CA SER A 53 5.71 -29.78 -10.02
C SER A 53 5.68 -30.94 -9.03
N LYS A 54 4.54 -31.16 -8.35
CA LYS A 54 4.31 -32.28 -7.44
C LYS A 54 5.26 -32.27 -6.24
N VAL A 55 5.37 -31.13 -5.56
CA VAL A 55 6.21 -30.98 -4.35
C VAL A 55 5.87 -32.02 -3.29
N SER A 56 4.60 -32.42 -3.19
CA SER A 56 4.12 -33.47 -2.28
C SER A 56 4.72 -34.86 -2.51
N SER A 57 5.31 -35.11 -3.69
CA SER A 57 5.98 -36.37 -4.02
C SER A 57 7.48 -36.39 -3.70
N LEU A 58 8.04 -35.25 -3.26
CA LEU A 58 9.45 -35.18 -2.88
C LEU A 58 9.71 -35.94 -1.57
N PRO A 59 10.93 -36.48 -1.37
CA PRO A 59 11.34 -37.02 -0.09
C PRO A 59 11.16 -35.98 1.04
N LEU A 60 10.78 -36.44 2.23
CA LEU A 60 10.43 -35.58 3.36
C LEU A 60 11.50 -34.51 3.66
N LEU A 61 12.77 -34.91 3.70
CA LEU A 61 13.89 -34.00 3.96
C LEU A 61 14.02 -32.92 2.87
N ALA A 62 13.95 -33.31 1.59
CA ALA A 62 14.02 -32.35 0.48
C ALA A 62 12.84 -31.37 0.49
N ARG A 63 11.66 -31.82 0.92
CA ARG A 63 10.49 -30.96 1.08
C ARG A 63 10.67 -29.97 2.24
N GLN A 64 11.21 -30.44 3.36
CA GLN A 64 11.51 -29.59 4.52
C GLN A 64 12.56 -28.52 4.19
N ASP A 65 13.61 -28.88 3.45
CA ASP A 65 14.63 -27.92 2.97
C ASP A 65 14.01 -26.85 2.06
N LEU A 66 13.12 -27.27 1.15
CA LEU A 66 12.41 -26.35 0.26
C LEU A 66 11.51 -25.39 1.03
N TYR A 67 10.75 -25.89 2.01
CA TYR A 67 9.91 -25.05 2.86
C TYR A 67 10.72 -24.05 3.67
N SER A 68 11.84 -24.50 4.24
CA SER A 68 12.75 -23.64 4.99
C SER A 68 13.33 -22.53 4.12
N SER A 69 13.65 -22.85 2.86
CA SER A 69 14.13 -21.88 1.86
C SER A 69 13.05 -20.89 1.39
N LEU A 70 11.77 -21.19 1.64
CA LEU A 70 10.62 -20.38 1.25
C LEU A 70 9.92 -19.71 2.46
N ALA A 71 10.42 -19.90 3.67
CA ALA A 71 9.83 -19.33 4.89
C ALA A 71 9.69 -17.81 4.82
N TRP A 72 10.62 -17.13 4.13
CA TRP A 72 10.57 -15.69 3.86
C TRP A 72 9.26 -15.26 3.20
N SER A 73 8.66 -16.10 2.34
CA SER A 73 7.43 -15.74 1.62
C SER A 73 6.22 -15.61 2.56
N ILE A 74 6.30 -16.18 3.76
CA ILE A 74 5.24 -16.07 4.76
C ILE A 74 5.54 -14.92 5.69
N SER A 75 6.78 -14.77 6.16
CA SER A 75 7.13 -13.76 7.15
C SER A 75 7.33 -12.36 6.55
N GLU A 76 7.90 -12.26 5.35
CA GLU A 76 8.26 -10.97 4.76
C GLU A 76 7.09 -10.29 4.07
N PRO A 77 6.89 -8.98 4.30
CA PRO A 77 5.83 -8.25 3.66
C PRO A 77 6.27 -7.75 2.27
N LEU A 78 5.28 -7.39 1.44
CA LEU A 78 5.50 -6.92 0.07
C LEU A 78 5.92 -5.44 0.05
N LYS A 79 7.23 -5.19 0.09
CA LYS A 79 7.81 -3.83 0.13
C LYS A 79 7.85 -3.12 -1.23
N GLU A 80 7.98 -3.91 -2.30
CA GLU A 80 8.10 -3.40 -3.67
C GLU A 80 6.78 -3.55 -4.44
N LYS A 81 6.69 -2.86 -5.58
CA LYS A 81 5.51 -2.95 -6.45
C LYS A 81 5.30 -4.40 -6.90
N PRO A 82 4.10 -4.97 -6.73
CA PRO A 82 3.82 -6.34 -7.18
C PRO A 82 3.87 -6.49 -8.71
N PHE A 83 3.67 -5.39 -9.43
CA PHE A 83 3.73 -5.29 -10.89
C PHE A 83 3.73 -3.82 -11.31
N ASP A 84 4.26 -3.53 -12.50
CA ASP A 84 4.26 -2.17 -13.06
C ASP A 84 2.86 -1.61 -13.30
N TYR A 85 1.94 -2.48 -13.76
CA TYR A 85 0.56 -2.10 -14.06
C TYR A 85 -0.42 -3.27 -13.97
N LEU A 86 -1.66 -2.96 -13.63
CA LEU A 86 -2.81 -3.83 -13.78
C LEU A 86 -3.55 -3.50 -15.08
N ARG A 87 -3.85 -4.52 -15.89
CA ARG A 87 -4.67 -4.33 -17.09
C ARG A 87 -6.12 -4.64 -16.75
N VAL A 88 -7.01 -3.67 -16.93
CA VAL A 88 -8.45 -3.85 -16.76
C VAL A 88 -9.11 -3.50 -18.08
N SER A 89 -9.69 -4.51 -18.74
CA SER A 89 -10.11 -4.41 -20.14
C SER A 89 -8.94 -4.00 -21.05
N HIS A 90 -9.05 -2.89 -21.79
CA HIS A 90 -7.99 -2.42 -22.70
C HIS A 90 -7.07 -1.36 -22.08
N ARG A 91 -7.29 -0.97 -20.81
CA ARG A 91 -6.55 0.13 -20.16
C ARG A 91 -5.57 -0.40 -19.10
N ARG A 92 -4.41 0.24 -19.02
CA ARG A 92 -3.39 0.01 -17.99
C ARG A 92 -3.58 0.99 -16.83
N TYR A 93 -3.55 0.46 -15.61
CA TYR A 93 -3.64 1.21 -14.36
C TYR A 93 -2.38 0.95 -13.55
N TYR A 94 -1.84 2.00 -12.95
CA TYR A 94 -0.55 2.00 -12.27
C TYR A 94 -0.77 2.29 -10.79
N LEU A 95 0.07 1.66 -9.97
CA LEU A 95 0.13 1.90 -8.52
C LEU A 95 1.01 3.12 -8.21
N PRO A 96 0.82 3.77 -7.06
CA PRO A 96 1.74 4.79 -6.55
C PRO A 96 3.16 4.25 -6.41
N GLU A 97 4.17 5.14 -6.47
CA GLU A 97 5.54 4.81 -6.12
C GLU A 97 5.66 4.41 -4.64
N PRO A 98 6.66 3.56 -4.28
CA PRO A 98 6.83 3.09 -2.91
C PRO A 98 6.86 4.25 -1.91
N THR A 99 6.33 3.98 -0.72
CA THR A 99 6.24 4.94 0.39
C THR A 99 5.46 6.24 0.11
N TYR A 100 4.70 6.32 -0.99
CA TYR A 100 3.99 7.53 -1.44
C TYR A 100 4.89 8.62 -2.03
N ALA A 101 6.04 8.22 -2.59
CA ALA A 101 7.03 9.18 -3.12
C ALA A 101 6.45 10.14 -4.18
N ASP A 102 5.45 9.72 -4.96
CA ASP A 102 4.80 10.51 -6.01
C ASP A 102 3.33 10.86 -5.72
N SER A 103 2.79 10.48 -4.56
CA SER A 103 1.35 10.64 -4.26
C SER A 103 1.04 12.03 -3.70
N SER A 104 -0.12 12.56 -4.08
CA SER A 104 -0.64 13.79 -3.49
C SER A 104 -1.31 13.52 -2.15
N THR A 105 -1.32 14.53 -1.29
CA THR A 105 -1.86 14.44 0.07
C THR A 105 -3.32 13.95 0.09
N ILE A 106 -4.18 14.51 -0.76
CA ILE A 106 -5.60 14.14 -0.82
C ILE A 106 -5.82 12.69 -1.29
N GLU A 107 -4.98 12.19 -2.22
CA GLU A 107 -5.11 10.81 -2.71
C GLU A 107 -4.94 9.82 -1.57
N VAL A 108 -3.90 10.01 -0.75
CA VAL A 108 -3.59 9.08 0.32
C VAL A 108 -4.60 9.19 1.45
N ALA A 109 -5.04 10.41 1.81
CA ALA A 109 -6.09 10.61 2.81
C ALA A 109 -7.40 9.90 2.42
N MET A 110 -7.87 10.09 1.18
CA MET A 110 -9.07 9.44 0.68
C MET A 110 -8.93 7.92 0.60
N ALA A 111 -7.78 7.43 0.13
CA ALA A 111 -7.49 6.00 0.09
C ALA A 111 -7.46 5.38 1.49
N ASN A 112 -6.94 6.07 2.50
CA ASN A 112 -6.94 5.59 3.88
C ASN A 112 -8.33 5.53 4.50
N ILE A 113 -9.19 6.52 4.26
CA ILE A 113 -10.60 6.47 4.68
C ILE A 113 -11.28 5.23 4.08
N GLN A 114 -11.10 5.01 2.78
CA GLN A 114 -11.69 3.88 2.06
C GLN A 114 -11.12 2.53 2.53
N TYR A 115 -9.81 2.47 2.77
CA TYR A 115 -9.13 1.29 3.29
C TYR A 115 -9.65 0.91 4.69
N LEU A 116 -9.73 1.88 5.61
CA LEU A 116 -10.23 1.66 6.97
C LEU A 116 -11.72 1.28 6.99
N ALA A 117 -12.54 1.89 6.13
CA ALA A 117 -13.94 1.52 5.98
C ALA A 117 -14.11 0.07 5.49
N PHE A 118 -13.23 -0.38 4.59
CA PHE A 118 -13.19 -1.77 4.15
C PHE A 118 -12.72 -2.73 5.26
N SER A 119 -11.64 -2.38 5.97
CA SER A 119 -11.00 -3.24 6.95
C SER A 119 -11.65 -3.21 8.35
N ASN A 120 -12.75 -2.47 8.54
CA ASN A 120 -13.40 -2.33 9.84
C ASN A 120 -14.02 -3.66 10.29
N PRO A 121 -13.56 -4.28 11.40
CA PRO A 121 -14.10 -5.56 11.85
C PRO A 121 -15.55 -5.49 12.34
N LYS A 122 -16.01 -4.32 12.82
CA LYS A 122 -17.36 -4.14 13.39
C LYS A 122 -18.41 -3.86 12.32
N ALA A 123 -18.03 -3.15 11.27
CA ALA A 123 -18.91 -2.74 10.19
C ALA A 123 -18.13 -2.67 8.86
N PRO A 124 -17.74 -3.81 8.29
CA PRO A 124 -16.97 -3.83 7.06
C PRO A 124 -17.81 -3.30 5.89
N ASN A 125 -17.21 -2.43 5.07
CA ASN A 125 -17.83 -1.93 3.85
C ASN A 125 -17.10 -2.49 2.60
N PRO A 126 -17.59 -3.58 1.99
CA PRO A 126 -16.97 -4.15 0.78
C PRO A 126 -16.94 -3.19 -0.41
N GLN A 127 -17.86 -2.21 -0.48
CA GLN A 127 -17.87 -1.24 -1.56
C GLN A 127 -16.69 -0.26 -1.46
N ALA A 128 -16.24 0.03 -0.23
CA ALA A 128 -15.07 0.88 0.02
C ALA A 128 -13.77 0.29 -0.57
N LEU A 129 -13.67 -1.04 -0.68
CA LEU A 129 -12.53 -1.69 -1.37
C LEU A 129 -12.41 -1.22 -2.82
N PHE A 130 -13.52 -1.16 -3.56
CA PHE A 130 -13.47 -0.75 -4.96
C PHE A 130 -13.24 0.74 -5.11
N GLU A 131 -13.72 1.54 -4.18
CA GLU A 131 -13.45 2.98 -4.11
C GLU A 131 -11.97 3.24 -3.84
N PHE A 132 -11.40 2.53 -2.87
CA PHE A 132 -9.97 2.48 -2.61
C PHE A 132 -9.18 2.16 -3.87
N LEU A 133 -9.49 1.05 -4.55
CA LEU A 133 -8.85 0.69 -5.81
C LEU A 133 -9.01 1.81 -6.87
N GLY A 134 -10.20 2.41 -6.96
CA GLY A 134 -10.50 3.55 -7.86
C GLY A 134 -9.65 4.79 -7.59
N THR A 135 -9.26 5.01 -6.35
CA THR A 135 -8.38 6.09 -5.90
C THR A 135 -6.93 5.82 -6.30
N ILE A 136 -6.38 4.65 -5.93
CA ILE A 136 -4.94 4.37 -6.05
C ILE A 136 -4.51 3.86 -7.43
N LEU A 137 -5.36 3.08 -8.11
CA LEU A 137 -5.08 2.53 -9.44
C LEU A 137 -5.51 3.55 -10.50
N ARG A 138 -4.54 4.32 -10.98
CA ARG A 138 -4.77 5.39 -11.94
C ARG A 138 -4.01 5.14 -13.25
N PRO A 139 -4.63 5.44 -14.40
CA PRO A 139 -3.94 5.37 -15.68
C PRO A 139 -2.90 6.50 -15.78
N ARG A 140 -1.91 6.35 -16.66
CA ARG A 140 -0.95 7.43 -16.95
C ARG A 140 -1.62 8.63 -17.64
N ARG A 141 -1.09 9.83 -17.38
CA ARG A 141 -1.48 11.06 -18.08
C ARG A 141 -1.14 10.98 -19.56
N ILE A 142 -1.97 11.60 -20.40
CA ILE A 142 -1.62 11.86 -21.78
C ILE A 142 -0.39 12.79 -21.80
N GLY A 143 0.59 12.49 -22.65
CA GLY A 143 1.82 13.27 -22.75
C GLY A 143 2.79 13.13 -21.57
N TRP A 144 2.66 12.09 -20.73
CA TRP A 144 3.53 11.90 -19.55
C TRP A 144 5.03 11.95 -19.88
N ARG A 145 5.45 11.39 -21.03
CA ARG A 145 6.85 11.42 -21.48
C ARG A 145 7.40 12.84 -21.70
N ILE A 146 6.57 13.75 -22.19
CA ILE A 146 6.96 15.15 -22.43
C ILE A 146 6.99 15.89 -21.09
N ARG A 147 6.00 15.62 -20.22
CA ARG A 147 5.90 16.24 -18.89
C ARG A 147 7.13 16.00 -18.03
N GLN A 148 7.80 14.85 -18.15
CA GLN A 148 9.02 14.53 -17.40
C GLN A 148 10.15 15.55 -17.59
N TRP A 149 10.13 16.33 -18.68
CA TRP A 149 11.12 17.36 -18.99
C TRP A 149 10.71 18.76 -18.51
N LEU A 150 9.50 18.92 -17.95
CA LEU A 150 9.02 20.20 -17.45
C LEU A 150 9.55 20.44 -16.03
N PRO A 151 9.98 21.67 -15.68
CA PRO A 151 10.38 22.01 -14.31
C PRO A 151 9.28 21.78 -13.27
N SER A 152 8.02 21.82 -13.69
CA SER A 152 6.85 21.57 -12.84
C SER A 152 6.53 20.08 -12.64
N TYR A 153 7.38 19.17 -13.12
CA TYR A 153 7.15 17.73 -12.98
C TYR A 153 7.45 17.27 -11.56
N ASN A 154 6.43 16.74 -10.88
CA ASN A 154 6.49 16.31 -9.49
C ASN A 154 6.75 14.80 -9.31
N GLY A 155 7.26 14.11 -10.35
CA GLY A 155 7.49 12.66 -10.30
C GLY A 155 6.26 11.79 -10.63
N GLU A 156 5.05 12.36 -10.64
CA GLU A 156 3.81 11.62 -10.86
C GLU A 156 3.45 11.45 -12.35
N ASN A 157 3.41 10.20 -12.80
CA ASN A 157 3.04 9.85 -14.17
C ASN A 157 1.54 9.56 -14.35
N ARG A 158 0.82 9.28 -13.27
CA ARG A 158 -0.61 8.93 -13.21
C ARG A 158 -1.49 10.18 -13.31
N GLU A 159 -2.71 10.03 -13.84
CA GLU A 159 -3.73 11.10 -13.86
C GLU A 159 -3.91 11.71 -12.46
N VAL A 160 -4.04 13.04 -12.35
CA VAL A 160 -4.34 13.74 -11.07
C VAL A 160 -5.55 13.08 -10.40
N PHE A 161 -5.52 12.99 -9.07
CA PHE A 161 -6.63 12.44 -8.32
C PHE A 161 -7.89 13.29 -8.59
N ASN A 162 -9.01 12.59 -8.79
CA ASN A 162 -10.31 13.21 -8.97
C ASN A 162 -11.35 12.21 -8.46
N SER A 163 -12.12 12.61 -7.46
CA SER A 163 -13.07 11.74 -6.75
C SER A 163 -14.13 11.15 -7.68
N LEU A 164 -14.69 11.96 -8.58
CA LEU A 164 -15.69 11.50 -9.56
C LEU A 164 -15.12 10.44 -10.50
N ARG A 165 -13.90 10.65 -11.02
CA ARG A 165 -13.21 9.64 -11.84
C ARG A 165 -12.88 8.39 -11.04
N ALA A 166 -12.49 8.53 -9.77
CA ALA A 166 -12.22 7.40 -8.89
C ALA A 166 -13.47 6.53 -8.68
N GLN A 167 -14.62 7.14 -8.42
CA GLN A 167 -15.91 6.43 -8.31
C GLN A 167 -16.29 5.71 -9.61
N GLN A 168 -16.07 6.32 -10.76
CA GLN A 168 -16.30 5.66 -12.06
C GLN A 168 -15.37 4.47 -12.27
N ARG A 169 -14.10 4.57 -11.86
CA ARG A 169 -13.14 3.45 -11.90
C ARG A 169 -13.54 2.34 -10.94
N ALA A 170 -14.01 2.68 -9.74
CA ALA A 170 -14.47 1.71 -8.74
C ALA A 170 -15.53 0.77 -9.31
N LYS A 171 -16.51 1.30 -10.05
CA LYS A 171 -17.54 0.49 -10.75
C LYS A 171 -16.93 -0.53 -11.71
N ARG A 172 -15.82 -0.19 -12.40
CA ARG A 172 -15.12 -1.10 -13.31
C ARG A 172 -14.31 -2.15 -12.56
N PHE A 173 -13.72 -1.78 -11.43
CA PHE A 173 -12.88 -2.66 -10.62
C PHE A 173 -13.66 -3.73 -9.86
N ARG A 174 -14.99 -3.63 -9.78
CA ARG A 174 -15.85 -4.74 -9.32
C ARG A 174 -15.67 -6.06 -10.09
N LYS A 175 -15.12 -6.00 -11.31
CA LYS A 175 -14.83 -7.19 -12.14
C LYS A 175 -13.47 -7.81 -11.88
N LEU A 176 -12.64 -7.21 -11.01
CA LEU A 176 -11.33 -7.76 -10.67
C LEU A 176 -11.49 -8.98 -9.78
N ASN A 177 -10.63 -9.97 -9.99
CA ASN A 177 -10.56 -11.13 -9.10
C ASN A 177 -9.67 -10.83 -7.89
N PHE A 178 -9.83 -11.62 -6.82
CA PHE A 178 -9.03 -11.44 -5.61
C PHE A 178 -7.53 -11.63 -5.83
N GLN A 179 -7.12 -12.46 -6.79
CA GLN A 179 -5.70 -12.63 -7.15
C GLN A 179 -5.05 -11.30 -7.60
N GLN A 180 -5.83 -10.42 -8.23
CA GLN A 180 -5.36 -9.08 -8.63
C GLN A 180 -5.46 -8.06 -7.51
N ILE A 181 -6.47 -8.17 -6.64
CA ILE A 181 -6.74 -7.21 -5.56
C ILE A 181 -5.78 -7.41 -4.38
N ILE A 182 -5.50 -8.65 -3.99
CA ILE A 182 -4.68 -8.99 -2.81
C ILE A 182 -3.27 -8.36 -2.87
N PRO A 183 -2.50 -8.47 -3.97
CA PRO A 183 -1.19 -7.85 -4.04
C PRO A 183 -1.24 -6.32 -3.91
N VAL A 184 -2.30 -5.69 -4.43
CA VAL A 184 -2.51 -4.24 -4.32
C VAL A 184 -2.76 -3.84 -2.86
N LEU A 185 -3.60 -4.59 -2.14
CA LEU A 185 -3.87 -4.36 -0.72
C LEU A 185 -2.63 -4.55 0.14
N LEU A 186 -1.87 -5.63 -0.07
CA LEU A 186 -0.66 -5.91 0.70
C LEU A 186 0.43 -4.86 0.46
N TYR A 187 0.58 -4.43 -0.80
CA TYR A 187 1.48 -3.34 -1.14
C TYR A 187 1.08 -2.03 -0.45
N TRP A 188 -0.22 -1.68 -0.50
CA TRP A 188 -0.73 -0.50 0.18
C TRP A 188 -0.54 -0.56 1.69
N GLN A 189 -0.86 -1.70 2.31
CA GLN A 189 -0.71 -1.89 3.75
C GLN A 189 0.73 -1.64 4.18
N GLU A 190 1.72 -2.11 3.43
CA GLU A 190 3.11 -1.80 3.76
C GLU A 190 3.51 -0.35 3.52
N MET A 191 3.05 0.26 2.44
CA MET A 191 3.28 1.69 2.24
C MET A 191 2.70 2.51 3.38
N ASN A 192 1.49 2.18 3.83
CA ASN A 192 0.82 2.85 4.93
C ASN A 192 1.55 2.64 6.26
N ASN A 193 1.93 1.40 6.57
CA ASN A 193 2.69 1.07 7.77
C ASN A 193 4.06 1.78 7.78
N ALA A 194 4.78 1.78 6.65
CA ALA A 194 6.05 2.47 6.52
C ALA A 194 5.90 3.99 6.69
N PHE A 195 4.82 4.57 6.13
CA PHE A 195 4.52 5.98 6.27
C PHE A 195 4.19 6.36 7.72
N ILE A 196 3.33 5.59 8.41
CA ILE A 196 2.98 5.83 9.81
C ILE A 196 4.22 5.73 10.70
N ARG A 197 5.05 4.69 10.54
CA ARG A 197 6.31 4.54 11.28
C ARG A 197 7.26 5.74 11.07
N ARG A 198 7.34 6.26 9.84
CA ARG A 198 8.19 7.41 9.53
C ARG A 198 7.77 8.68 10.28
N TYR A 199 6.47 8.85 10.52
CA TYR A 199 5.89 10.03 11.15
C TYR A 199 5.26 9.72 12.51
N GLU A 200 5.70 8.64 13.17
CA GLU A 200 5.12 8.12 14.41
C GLU A 200 5.05 9.19 15.50
N LYS A 201 6.10 10.02 15.60
CA LYS A 201 6.16 11.15 16.55
C LYS A 201 4.98 12.12 16.43
N LEU A 202 4.35 12.26 15.26
CA LEU A 202 3.16 13.11 15.11
C LEU A 202 1.95 12.54 15.85
N TYR A 203 1.91 11.22 16.01
CA TYR A 203 0.80 10.47 16.57
C TYR A 203 1.03 10.02 18.01
N GLU A 204 2.22 10.25 18.58
CA GLU A 204 2.46 10.15 20.02
C GLU A 204 1.52 11.13 20.75
N SER A 205 0.54 10.56 21.44
CA SER A 205 -0.41 11.27 22.30
C SER A 205 -0.38 10.66 23.69
N ASP A 206 -0.53 11.49 24.73
CA ASP A 206 -0.77 11.01 26.09
C ASP A 206 -2.05 10.14 26.12
N GLU A 207 -2.06 9.07 26.93
CA GLU A 207 -3.15 8.07 27.02
C GLU A 207 -4.53 8.69 27.29
N SER A 208 -4.58 9.94 27.76
CA SER A 208 -5.80 10.72 28.01
C SER A 208 -6.43 11.35 26.76
N THR A 209 -5.74 11.34 25.61
CA THR A 209 -6.21 12.03 24.40
C THR A 209 -7.26 11.20 23.68
N ARG A 210 -8.52 11.62 23.77
CA ARG A 210 -9.64 10.98 23.06
C ARG A 210 -9.41 11.06 21.54
N GLN A 211 -9.39 9.91 20.87
CA GLN A 211 -9.41 9.86 19.41
C GLN A 211 -10.68 10.54 18.87
N LEU A 212 -10.52 11.68 18.22
CA LEU A 212 -11.62 12.48 17.65
C LEU A 212 -12.22 11.82 16.41
N PHE A 213 -11.39 11.21 15.55
CA PHE A 213 -11.80 10.61 14.28
C PHE A 213 -11.43 9.13 14.20
N LYS A 214 -12.43 8.25 14.15
CA LYS A 214 -12.24 6.79 14.08
C LYS A 214 -12.18 6.23 12.65
N ASN A 215 -12.55 7.04 11.66
CA ASN A 215 -12.79 6.58 10.28
C ASN A 215 -11.70 7.01 9.28
N GLY A 216 -10.53 7.45 9.75
CA GLY A 216 -9.46 7.97 8.90
C GLY A 216 -9.59 9.45 8.53
N GLU A 217 -10.71 10.10 8.89
CA GLU A 217 -10.97 11.53 8.66
C GLU A 217 -9.96 12.45 9.35
N GLY A 218 -9.22 11.95 10.35
CA GLY A 218 -8.15 12.72 11.01
C GLY A 218 -7.08 13.24 10.04
N TRP A 219 -6.83 12.52 8.93
CA TRP A 219 -5.93 13.01 7.89
C TRP A 219 -6.53 14.17 7.10
N LEU A 220 -7.85 14.19 6.87
CA LEU A 220 -8.53 15.33 6.24
C LEU A 220 -8.52 16.56 7.15
N SER A 221 -8.84 16.39 8.43
CA SER A 221 -8.74 17.47 9.42
C SER A 221 -7.32 18.03 9.50
N THR A 222 -6.29 17.17 9.45
CA THR A 222 -4.89 17.62 9.40
C THR A 222 -4.61 18.48 8.16
N ILE A 223 -5.20 18.13 7.01
CA ILE A 223 -5.06 18.89 5.75
C ILE A 223 -5.75 20.26 5.87
N GLU A 224 -6.95 20.29 6.46
CA GLU A 224 -7.68 21.54 6.74
C GLU A 224 -6.86 22.47 7.64
N ASP A 225 -6.32 21.95 8.74
CA ASP A 225 -5.48 22.71 9.67
C ASP A 225 -4.23 23.30 8.96
N VAL A 226 -3.57 22.51 8.11
CA VAL A 226 -2.40 23.00 7.35
C VAL A 226 -2.80 24.10 6.36
N ALA A 227 -3.96 23.98 5.72
CA ALA A 227 -4.48 24.99 4.81
C ALA A 227 -4.85 26.29 5.55
N GLU A 228 -5.41 26.20 6.76
CA GLU A 228 -5.71 27.36 7.61
C GLU A 228 -4.45 28.14 7.99
N ASN A 229 -3.32 27.44 8.21
CA ASN A 229 -2.03 28.09 8.47
C ASN A 229 -1.47 28.83 7.23
N ARG A 230 -2.05 28.64 6.03
CA ARG A 230 -1.67 29.27 4.75
C ARG A 230 -0.20 29.12 4.31
N VAL A 231 0.55 28.22 4.94
CA VAL A 231 1.98 27.98 4.63
C VAL A 231 2.17 27.37 3.25
N HIS A 232 1.28 26.46 2.87
CA HIS A 232 1.32 25.74 1.59
C HIS A 232 0.22 26.18 0.62
N GLY A 233 -0.36 27.37 0.84
CA GLY A 233 -1.47 27.90 0.06
C GLY A 233 -2.85 27.58 0.64
N ASN A 234 -3.85 27.51 -0.23
CA ASN A 234 -5.23 27.16 0.14
C ASN A 234 -5.41 25.63 0.23
N PHE A 235 -6.62 25.19 0.58
CA PHE A 235 -6.95 23.77 0.71
C PHE A 235 -6.61 22.94 -0.54
N ASP A 236 -6.91 23.45 -1.72
CA ASP A 236 -6.62 22.78 -2.99
C ASP A 236 -5.11 22.59 -3.18
N ALA A 237 -4.31 23.62 -2.89
CA ALA A 237 -2.86 23.55 -2.98
C ALA A 237 -2.27 22.52 -2.00
N VAL A 238 -2.75 22.45 -0.76
CA VAL A 238 -2.34 21.42 0.21
C VAL A 238 -2.71 20.03 -0.29
N CYS A 239 -3.93 19.87 -0.82
CA CYS A 239 -4.41 18.61 -1.38
C CYS A 239 -3.52 18.08 -2.52
N GLU A 240 -3.07 18.97 -3.42
CA GLU A 240 -2.22 18.62 -4.55
C GLU A 240 -0.74 18.44 -4.19
N THR A 241 -0.32 19.01 -3.06
CA THR A 241 1.06 18.90 -2.56
C THR A 241 1.40 17.45 -2.22
N ASN A 242 2.67 17.07 -2.44
CA ASN A 242 3.16 15.75 -2.07
C ASN A 242 2.97 15.51 -0.56
N ILE A 243 2.49 14.31 -0.19
CA ILE A 243 2.18 14.00 1.19
C ILE A 243 3.37 14.16 2.15
N HIS A 244 4.58 13.81 1.70
CA HIS A 244 5.76 13.92 2.55
C HIS A 244 6.11 15.37 2.89
N THR A 245 5.82 16.32 1.99
CA THR A 245 6.05 17.75 2.26
C THR A 245 5.16 18.21 3.41
N ILE A 246 3.88 17.85 3.38
CA ILE A 246 2.92 18.23 4.42
C ILE A 246 3.27 17.57 5.76
N TRP A 247 3.57 16.27 5.77
CA TRP A 247 3.90 15.56 7.02
C TRP A 247 5.27 15.95 7.58
N LEU A 248 6.25 16.29 6.73
CA LEU A 248 7.52 16.83 7.20
C LEU A 248 7.34 18.22 7.84
N PHE A 249 6.52 19.08 7.22
CA PHE A 249 6.16 20.38 7.79
C PHE A 249 5.53 20.22 9.18
N LEU A 250 4.55 19.33 9.32
CA LEU A 250 3.92 19.03 10.61
C LEU A 250 4.93 18.51 11.63
N SER A 251 5.83 17.62 11.22
CA SER A 251 6.88 17.07 12.09
C SER A 251 7.81 18.18 12.60
N HIS A 252 8.23 19.09 11.73
CA HIS A 252 9.03 20.25 12.12
C HIS A 252 8.27 21.18 13.07
N LYS A 253 6.97 21.42 12.82
CA LYS A 253 6.12 22.23 13.69
C LYS A 253 6.01 21.63 15.08
N LYS A 254 5.79 20.31 15.19
CA LYS A 254 5.72 19.60 16.47
C LYS A 254 7.02 19.72 17.26
N VAL A 255 8.17 19.45 16.63
CA VAL A 255 9.49 19.57 17.29
C VAL A 255 9.72 20.97 17.88
N LYS A 256 9.38 22.02 17.13
CA LYS A 256 9.51 23.41 17.61
C LYS A 256 8.59 23.71 18.79
N MET A 257 7.36 23.19 18.77
CA MET A 257 6.40 23.36 19.86
C MET A 257 6.86 22.62 21.13
N ASP A 258 7.35 21.39 20.97
CA ASP A 258 7.86 20.59 22.09
C ASP A 258 9.09 21.26 22.75
N GLU A 259 9.98 21.83 21.95
CA GLU A 259 11.13 22.60 22.44
C GLU A 259 10.69 23.87 23.19
N ALA A 260 9.78 24.65 22.62
CA ALA A 260 9.23 25.83 23.28
C ALA A 260 8.53 25.49 24.61
N ASN A 261 7.75 24.41 24.65
CA ASN A 261 7.09 23.94 25.86
C ASN A 261 8.08 23.51 26.94
N ARG A 262 9.19 22.85 26.57
CA ARG A 262 10.26 22.48 27.51
C ARG A 262 10.94 23.70 28.11
N LEU A 263 11.20 24.73 27.32
CA LEU A 263 11.80 25.98 27.80
C LEU A 263 10.87 26.71 28.77
N MET A 264 9.56 26.80 28.46
CA MET A 264 8.57 27.42 29.35
C MET A 264 8.36 26.67 30.67
N GLN A 265 8.61 25.35 30.71
CA GLN A 265 8.51 24.55 31.94
C GLN A 265 9.78 24.61 32.81
N ALA A 266 10.89 25.09 32.25
CA ALA A 266 12.16 25.24 32.96
C ALA A 266 12.33 26.63 33.62
N GLU A 267 11.47 27.59 33.26
CA GLU A 267 11.35 28.92 33.89
C GLU A 267 10.34 28.91 35.04
#